data_AF-A0A101DGN8-F1
#
_entry.id   AF-A0A101DGN8-F1
#
_cell.length_a   1.000
_cell.length_b   1.000
_cell.length_c   1.000
_cell.angle_alpha   90.00
_cell.angle_beta   90.00
_cell.angle_gamma   90.00
#
_symmetry.space_group_name_H-M   'P 1'
#
loop_
_entity.id
_entity.type
_entity.pdbx_description
1 polymer ?
#
loop_
_entity_poly.entity_id
_entity_poly.type
_entity_poly.pdbx_seq_one_letter_code
_entity_poly.pdbx_strand_id
1 'polypeptide(L)'
;MAKINRRKALIALATGLVSLNSRFLWAESGFDLGLKGQELLAQGKYDQAIEILQAGVKLEPDNEWLWGLLGRAYFQKKELRKSLDSFRQVLRLNPEDTYSRMMVDIISQKPLPPKIEPIKPLTPLEKKALEEEKQILDRLQVENTLGYRIQRVVLDPGHGGFDSGAVGLKGLQEKEVNLDLVKRTSQILAQMDKDLKVFFTRTEDYFVPLSARTTTANQYSADLFVSFHVNANENRKPRGMETYFCSERASSKEAARVAEFENSVLKLEKNELIQKGYVNIEEILFLFERKRYWEAGGEVASLIQNNLKNRLPLKNRGVHSANFYVLRRAKMPSILLEMGFISNPEEEKLLAQSDFRHKLALSIASSIVSLKKSRI
;
A
#
# COMPACT_ATOMS: atom_id res chain seq x y z
N MET A 1 -40.61 -9.47 -42.38
CA MET A 1 -40.78 -10.25 -43.63
C MET A 1 -39.90 -11.49 -43.55
N ALA A 2 -40.50 -12.68 -43.65
CA ALA A 2 -39.76 -13.95 -43.56
C ALA A 2 -38.87 -14.14 -44.79
N LYS A 3 -37.57 -14.43 -44.60
CA LYS A 3 -36.65 -14.72 -45.70
C LYS A 3 -36.97 -16.11 -46.26
N ILE A 4 -37.42 -16.15 -47.52
CA ILE A 4 -37.73 -17.39 -48.25
C ILE A 4 -36.43 -17.92 -48.85
N ASN A 5 -36.08 -19.19 -48.59
CA ASN A 5 -34.90 -19.80 -49.20
C ASN A 5 -35.15 -20.12 -50.69
N ARG A 6 -34.07 -20.25 -51.47
CA ARG A 6 -34.08 -20.44 -52.93
C ARG A 6 -34.96 -21.60 -53.41
N ARG A 7 -35.07 -22.68 -52.63
CA ARG A 7 -35.92 -23.85 -52.95
C ARG A 7 -37.41 -23.50 -52.88
N LYS A 8 -37.82 -22.71 -51.87
CA LYS A 8 -39.19 -22.20 -51.76
C LYS A 8 -39.49 -21.12 -52.82
N ALA A 9 -38.50 -20.32 -53.21
CA ALA A 9 -38.63 -19.34 -54.29
C ALA A 9 -38.80 -20.02 -55.67
N LEU A 10 -38.10 -21.13 -55.94
CA LEU A 10 -38.27 -21.93 -57.15
C LEU A 10 -39.67 -22.58 -57.24
N ILE A 11 -40.21 -23.06 -56.11
CA ILE A 11 -41.58 -23.60 -56.05
C ILE A 11 -42.61 -22.49 -56.33
N ALA A 12 -42.40 -21.27 -55.84
CA ALA A 12 -43.28 -20.12 -56.11
C ALA A 12 -43.21 -19.64 -57.58
N LEU A 13 -42.05 -19.75 -58.23
CA LEU A 13 -41.88 -19.49 -59.66
C LEU A 13 -42.59 -20.53 -60.54
N ALA A 14 -42.54 -21.81 -60.15
CA ALA A 14 -43.22 -22.90 -60.86
C ALA A 14 -44.77 -22.79 -60.79
N THR A 15 -45.31 -22.10 -59.78
CA THR A 15 -46.76 -21.87 -59.61
C THR A 15 -47.23 -20.49 -60.07
N GLY A 16 -46.38 -19.71 -60.74
CA GLY A 16 -46.79 -18.50 -61.47
C GLY A 16 -47.23 -17.31 -60.62
N LEU A 17 -46.87 -17.27 -59.34
CA LEU A 17 -47.25 -16.17 -58.43
C LEU A 17 -46.01 -15.41 -57.93
N VAL A 18 -45.92 -14.14 -58.36
CA VAL A 18 -45.15 -13.00 -57.80
C VAL A 18 -43.86 -12.58 -58.53
N SER A 19 -43.82 -11.28 -58.87
CA SER A 19 -42.65 -10.50 -59.26
C SER A 19 -41.67 -10.34 -58.09
N LEU A 20 -40.61 -11.13 -58.07
CA LEU A 20 -39.53 -10.98 -57.09
C LEU A 20 -38.40 -10.11 -57.66
N ASN A 21 -37.98 -9.13 -56.87
CA ASN A 21 -36.82 -8.28 -57.13
C ASN A 21 -35.58 -9.17 -57.36
N SER A 22 -34.88 -8.99 -58.47
CA SER A 22 -33.81 -9.90 -58.92
C SER A 22 -32.72 -10.12 -57.87
N ARG A 23 -32.46 -9.13 -56.99
CA ARG A 23 -31.52 -9.27 -55.85
C ARG A 23 -31.85 -10.42 -54.88
N PHE A 24 -33.11 -10.84 -54.75
CA PHE A 24 -33.49 -11.97 -53.90
C PHE A 24 -33.24 -13.34 -54.56
N LEU A 25 -33.13 -13.39 -55.89
CA LEU A 25 -32.81 -14.62 -56.62
C LEU A 25 -31.31 -14.99 -56.57
N TRP A 26 -30.45 -14.04 -56.15
CA TRP A 26 -28.98 -14.17 -56.11
C TRP A 26 -28.39 -14.01 -54.69
N ALA A 27 -29.19 -14.08 -53.64
CA ALA A 27 -28.64 -14.14 -52.28
C ALA A 27 -27.96 -15.51 -52.08
N GLU A 28 -26.65 -15.51 -51.84
CA GLU A 28 -25.90 -16.74 -51.58
C GLU A 28 -26.49 -17.45 -50.36
N SER A 29 -26.87 -18.71 -50.55
CA SER A 29 -27.39 -19.55 -49.46
C SER A 29 -26.26 -20.02 -48.56
N GLY A 30 -26.58 -20.53 -47.36
CA GLY A 30 -25.59 -21.18 -46.53
C GLY A 30 -24.90 -22.32 -47.27
N PHE A 31 -25.64 -23.05 -48.12
CA PHE A 31 -25.06 -24.10 -48.98
C PHE A 31 -24.03 -23.57 -49.99
N ASP A 32 -24.31 -22.45 -50.67
CA ASP A 32 -23.39 -21.84 -51.64
C ASP A 32 -22.10 -21.36 -50.95
N LEU A 33 -22.23 -20.75 -49.77
CA LEU A 33 -21.10 -20.30 -48.94
C LEU A 33 -20.29 -21.49 -48.41
N GLY A 34 -20.95 -22.59 -48.05
CA GLY A 34 -20.30 -23.83 -47.63
C GLY A 34 -19.47 -24.46 -48.74
N LEU A 35 -20.00 -24.50 -49.98
CA LEU A 35 -19.27 -25.06 -51.13
C LEU A 35 -18.01 -24.25 -51.45
N LYS A 36 -18.12 -22.92 -51.45
CA LYS A 36 -16.96 -22.01 -51.62
C LYS A 36 -15.95 -22.16 -50.49
N GLY A 37 -16.43 -22.23 -49.24
CA GLY A 37 -15.58 -22.46 -48.08
C GLY A 37 -14.81 -23.79 -48.17
N GLN A 38 -15.46 -24.86 -48.63
CA GLN A 38 -14.84 -26.15 -48.87
C GLN A 38 -13.79 -26.10 -49.98
N GLU A 39 -14.05 -25.39 -51.07
CA GLU A 39 -13.08 -25.20 -52.16
C GLU A 39 -11.84 -24.43 -51.67
N LEU A 40 -12.04 -23.35 -50.92
CA LEU A 40 -10.94 -22.57 -50.33
C LEU A 40 -10.13 -23.39 -49.32
N LEU A 41 -10.78 -24.24 -48.53
CA LEU A 41 -10.10 -25.18 -47.64
C LEU A 41 -9.24 -26.18 -48.41
N ALA A 42 -9.72 -26.70 -49.54
CA ALA A 42 -8.96 -27.61 -50.40
C ALA A 42 -7.75 -26.92 -51.05
N GLN A 43 -7.85 -25.62 -51.34
CA GLN A 43 -6.75 -24.79 -51.85
C GLN A 43 -5.79 -24.31 -50.74
N GLY A 44 -6.02 -24.65 -49.47
CA GLY A 44 -5.21 -24.16 -48.34
C GLY A 44 -5.41 -22.69 -47.99
N LYS A 45 -6.44 -22.03 -48.54
CA LYS A 45 -6.75 -20.61 -48.32
C LYS A 45 -7.63 -20.42 -47.09
N TYR A 46 -7.08 -20.73 -45.91
CA TYR A 46 -7.87 -20.85 -44.68
C TYR A 46 -8.48 -19.54 -44.19
N ASP A 47 -7.79 -18.41 -44.33
CA ASP A 47 -8.33 -17.10 -43.89
C ASP A 47 -9.58 -16.69 -44.69
N GLN A 48 -9.52 -16.87 -46.02
CA GLN A 48 -10.66 -16.63 -46.90
C GLN A 48 -11.80 -17.63 -46.64
N ALA A 49 -11.45 -18.89 -46.37
CA ALA A 49 -12.45 -19.89 -46.00
C ALA A 49 -13.17 -19.52 -44.70
N ILE A 50 -12.44 -19.06 -43.67
CA ILE A 50 -13.02 -18.62 -42.40
C ILE A 50 -13.98 -17.46 -42.61
N GLU A 51 -13.60 -16.45 -43.39
CA GLU A 51 -14.46 -15.28 -43.67
C GLU A 51 -15.80 -15.70 -44.31
N ILE A 52 -15.72 -16.52 -45.37
CA ILE A 52 -16.92 -17.01 -46.06
C ILE A 52 -17.78 -17.89 -45.14
N LEU A 53 -17.16 -18.81 -44.40
CA LEU A 53 -17.86 -19.74 -43.53
C LEU A 53 -18.47 -19.03 -42.30
N GLN A 54 -17.84 -17.97 -41.78
CA GLN A 54 -18.43 -17.09 -40.76
C GLN A 54 -19.70 -16.41 -41.28
N ALA A 55 -19.68 -15.91 -42.51
CA ALA A 55 -20.89 -15.36 -43.15
C ALA A 55 -21.97 -16.44 -43.31
N GLY A 56 -21.57 -17.66 -43.66
CA GLY A 56 -22.44 -18.84 -43.76
C GLY A 56 -23.15 -19.19 -42.46
N VAL A 57 -22.39 -19.42 -41.37
CA VAL A 57 -22.98 -19.76 -40.06
C VAL A 57 -23.79 -18.62 -39.46
N LYS A 58 -23.51 -17.36 -39.82
CA LYS A 58 -24.35 -16.21 -39.42
C LYS A 58 -25.69 -16.19 -40.18
N LEU A 59 -25.70 -16.67 -41.42
CA LEU A 59 -26.91 -16.76 -42.24
C LEU A 59 -27.77 -17.96 -41.83
N GLU A 60 -27.16 -19.11 -41.58
CA GLU A 60 -27.81 -20.37 -41.18
C GLU A 60 -27.14 -20.96 -39.92
N PRO A 61 -27.48 -20.45 -38.72
CA PRO A 61 -26.83 -20.87 -37.47
C PRO A 61 -27.05 -22.33 -37.08
N ASP A 62 -28.11 -22.95 -37.61
CA ASP A 62 -28.48 -24.34 -37.33
C ASP A 62 -27.94 -25.32 -38.39
N ASN A 63 -27.11 -24.87 -39.33
CA ASN A 63 -26.49 -25.69 -40.36
C ASN A 63 -25.17 -26.30 -39.84
N GLU A 64 -25.22 -27.58 -39.47
CA GLU A 64 -24.12 -28.31 -38.86
C GLU A 64 -22.92 -28.47 -39.80
N TRP A 65 -23.16 -28.57 -41.11
CA TRP A 65 -22.10 -28.70 -42.11
C TRP A 65 -21.21 -27.45 -42.17
N LEU A 66 -21.82 -26.26 -42.11
CA LEU A 66 -21.09 -24.99 -42.09
C LEU A 66 -20.24 -24.83 -40.83
N TRP A 67 -20.76 -25.23 -39.67
CA TRP A 67 -20.00 -25.25 -38.42
C TRP A 67 -18.84 -26.25 -38.47
N GLY A 68 -19.04 -27.41 -39.09
CA GLY A 68 -17.99 -28.41 -39.29
C GLY A 68 -16.87 -27.91 -40.20
N LEU A 69 -17.20 -27.27 -41.33
CA LEU A 69 -16.23 -26.63 -42.21
C LEU A 69 -15.47 -25.51 -41.51
N LEU A 70 -16.16 -24.67 -40.74
CA LEU A 70 -15.55 -23.59 -39.98
C LEU A 70 -14.59 -24.12 -38.90
N GLY A 71 -14.99 -25.18 -38.19
CA GLY A 71 -14.15 -25.88 -37.22
C GLY A 71 -12.87 -26.44 -37.83
N ARG A 72 -12.97 -27.03 -39.03
CA ARG A 72 -11.81 -27.51 -39.81
C ARG A 72 -10.89 -26.36 -40.23
N ALA A 73 -11.45 -25.23 -40.68
CA ALA A 73 -10.67 -24.08 -41.10
C ALA A 73 -9.85 -23.49 -39.94
N TYR A 74 -10.47 -23.33 -38.77
CA TYR A 74 -9.76 -22.90 -37.56
C TYR A 74 -8.72 -23.92 -37.09
N PHE A 75 -8.99 -25.22 -37.22
CA PHE A 75 -8.04 -26.27 -36.86
C PHE A 75 -6.74 -26.15 -37.69
N GLN A 76 -6.87 -25.98 -39.00
CA GLN A 76 -5.72 -25.80 -39.91
C GLN A 76 -4.92 -24.52 -39.59
N LYS A 77 -5.60 -23.45 -39.17
CA LYS A 77 -4.98 -22.20 -38.70
C LYS A 77 -4.36 -22.29 -37.30
N LYS A 78 -4.45 -23.46 -36.63
CA LYS A 78 -4.04 -23.66 -35.24
C LYS A 78 -4.81 -22.77 -34.25
N GLU A 79 -5.98 -22.27 -34.62
CA GLU A 79 -6.89 -21.53 -33.76
C GLU A 79 -7.77 -22.50 -32.95
N LEU A 80 -7.11 -23.31 -32.11
CA LEU A 80 -7.69 -24.50 -31.46
C LEU A 80 -8.97 -24.21 -30.67
N ARG A 81 -9.06 -23.06 -30.01
CA ARG A 81 -10.25 -22.70 -29.21
C ARG A 81 -11.47 -22.43 -30.10
N LYS A 82 -11.32 -21.65 -31.18
CA LYS A 82 -12.42 -21.39 -32.13
C LYS A 82 -12.81 -22.65 -32.90
N SER A 83 -11.82 -23.50 -33.19
CA SER A 83 -12.05 -24.83 -33.77
C SER A 83 -12.91 -25.69 -32.85
N LEU A 84 -12.53 -25.80 -31.58
CA LEU A 84 -13.27 -26.54 -30.56
C LEU A 84 -14.70 -26.03 -30.38
N ASP A 85 -14.89 -24.71 -30.31
CA ASP A 85 -16.21 -24.08 -30.16
C ASP A 85 -17.10 -24.40 -31.37
N SER A 86 -16.54 -24.40 -32.57
CA SER A 86 -17.26 -24.73 -33.81
C SER A 86 -17.69 -26.21 -33.83
N PHE A 87 -16.79 -27.15 -33.48
CA PHE A 87 -17.13 -28.58 -33.41
C PHE A 87 -18.13 -28.91 -32.28
N ARG A 88 -18.06 -28.21 -31.14
CA ARG A 88 -19.08 -28.32 -30.09
C ARG A 88 -20.44 -27.85 -30.55
N GLN A 89 -20.50 -26.83 -31.42
CA GLN A 89 -21.75 -26.39 -32.03
C GLN A 89 -22.31 -27.45 -32.99
N VAL A 90 -21.47 -28.13 -33.77
CA VAL A 90 -21.90 -29.30 -34.57
C VAL A 90 -22.54 -30.36 -33.67
N LEU A 91 -21.87 -30.76 -32.59
CA LEU A 91 -22.39 -31.79 -31.67
C LEU A 91 -23.65 -31.37 -30.91
N ARG A 92 -23.88 -30.05 -30.75
CA ARG A 92 -25.13 -29.53 -30.19
C ARG A 92 -26.30 -29.70 -31.16
N LEU A 93 -26.05 -29.54 -32.46
CA LEU A 93 -27.05 -29.68 -33.52
C LEU A 93 -27.25 -31.14 -33.92
N ASN A 94 -26.18 -31.92 -33.99
CA ASN A 94 -26.14 -33.34 -34.32
C ASN A 94 -25.18 -34.10 -33.38
N PRO A 95 -25.68 -34.64 -32.26
CA PRO A 95 -24.86 -35.39 -31.30
C PRO A 95 -24.18 -36.64 -31.87
N GLU A 96 -24.70 -37.22 -32.96
CA GLU A 96 -24.18 -38.45 -33.59
C GLU A 96 -23.04 -38.18 -34.59
N ASP A 97 -22.61 -36.92 -34.77
CA ASP A 97 -21.49 -36.58 -35.65
C ASP A 97 -20.15 -37.09 -35.10
N THR A 98 -19.71 -38.25 -35.59
CA THR A 98 -18.51 -38.95 -35.12
C THR A 98 -17.23 -38.17 -35.40
N TYR A 99 -17.17 -37.44 -36.51
CA TYR A 99 -16.00 -36.65 -36.89
C TYR A 99 -15.77 -35.48 -35.92
N SER A 100 -16.81 -34.70 -35.62
CA SER A 100 -16.72 -33.57 -34.70
C SER A 100 -16.44 -34.02 -33.27
N ARG A 101 -16.97 -35.18 -32.86
CA ARG A 101 -16.63 -35.81 -31.58
C ARG A 101 -15.15 -36.14 -31.49
N MET A 102 -14.61 -36.83 -32.50
CA MET A 102 -13.18 -37.13 -32.59
C MET A 102 -12.33 -35.85 -32.55
N MET A 103 -12.74 -34.80 -33.27
CA MET A 103 -12.00 -33.53 -33.28
C MET A 103 -12.03 -32.80 -31.93
N VAL A 104 -13.16 -32.81 -31.23
CA VAL A 104 -13.27 -32.29 -29.85
C VAL A 104 -12.31 -33.01 -28.92
N ASP A 105 -12.24 -34.34 -29.00
CA ASP A 105 -11.33 -35.15 -28.18
C ASP A 105 -9.86 -34.83 -28.49
N ILE A 106 -9.48 -34.81 -29.78
CA ILE A 106 -8.12 -34.47 -30.22
C ILE A 106 -7.70 -33.09 -29.73
N ILE A 107 -8.56 -32.08 -29.88
CA ILE A 107 -8.25 -30.70 -29.48
C ILE A 107 -8.16 -30.57 -27.96
N SER A 108 -8.99 -31.31 -27.23
CA SER A 108 -9.08 -31.21 -25.76
C SER A 108 -8.01 -32.03 -25.01
N GLN A 109 -7.24 -32.88 -25.70
CA GLN A 109 -6.13 -33.63 -25.10
C GLN A 109 -4.97 -32.77 -24.60
N LYS A 110 -4.84 -31.51 -25.08
CA LYS A 110 -3.79 -30.57 -24.65
C LYS A 110 -4.39 -29.29 -24.07
N PRO A 111 -3.72 -28.64 -23.11
CA PRO A 111 -4.18 -27.35 -22.58
C PRO A 111 -4.37 -26.33 -23.70
N LEU A 112 -5.58 -25.77 -23.81
CA LEU A 112 -5.86 -24.71 -24.77
C LEU A 112 -5.10 -23.44 -24.38
N PRO A 113 -4.63 -22.64 -25.35
CA PRO A 113 -4.07 -21.33 -25.05
C PRO A 113 -5.10 -20.47 -24.30
N PRO A 114 -4.64 -19.63 -23.34
CA PRO A 114 -5.52 -18.82 -22.52
C PRO A 114 -6.38 -17.89 -23.38
N LYS A 115 -7.62 -17.68 -22.97
CA LYS A 115 -8.54 -16.76 -23.65
C LYS A 115 -7.99 -15.35 -23.50
N ILE A 116 -7.56 -14.74 -24.60
CA ILE A 116 -7.24 -13.30 -24.62
C ILE A 116 -8.59 -12.59 -24.56
N GLU A 117 -9.01 -12.18 -23.36
CA GLU A 117 -10.18 -11.32 -23.22
C GLU A 117 -9.79 -9.88 -23.57
N PRO A 118 -10.63 -9.14 -24.33
CA PRO A 118 -10.38 -7.73 -24.57
C PRO A 118 -10.31 -7.02 -23.21
N ILE A 119 -9.24 -6.26 -22.99
CA ILE A 119 -9.04 -5.48 -21.77
C ILE A 119 -10.26 -4.59 -21.60
N LYS A 120 -11.08 -4.86 -20.58
CA LYS A 120 -12.22 -4.03 -20.26
C LYS A 120 -11.69 -2.63 -19.94
N PRO A 121 -12.35 -1.56 -20.41
CA PRO A 121 -11.98 -0.21 -20.00
C PRO A 121 -12.06 -0.13 -18.48
N LEU A 122 -10.98 0.31 -17.85
CA LEU A 122 -10.89 0.42 -16.39
C LEU A 122 -12.05 1.25 -15.86
N THR A 123 -12.69 0.74 -14.81
CA THR A 123 -13.66 1.49 -14.01
C THR A 123 -13.01 2.75 -13.42
N PRO A 124 -13.80 3.76 -13.01
CA PRO A 124 -13.25 4.93 -12.32
C PRO A 124 -12.41 4.57 -11.09
N LEU A 125 -12.80 3.51 -10.35
CA LEU A 125 -12.05 3.03 -9.19
C LEU A 125 -10.72 2.40 -9.60
N GLU A 126 -10.69 1.59 -10.66
CA GLU A 126 -9.46 0.98 -11.16
C GLU A 126 -8.51 2.02 -11.77
N LYS A 127 -9.04 3.04 -12.46
CA LYS A 127 -8.23 4.17 -12.93
C LYS A 127 -7.60 4.94 -11.78
N LYS A 128 -8.36 5.17 -10.71
CA LYS A 128 -7.86 5.81 -9.49
C LYS A 128 -6.80 4.94 -8.82
N ALA A 129 -7.03 3.62 -8.71
CA ALA A 129 -6.06 2.68 -8.15
C ALA A 129 -4.75 2.67 -8.95
N LEU A 130 -4.82 2.76 -10.29
CA LEU A 130 -3.64 2.78 -11.16
C LEU A 130 -2.84 4.09 -11.03
N GLU A 131 -3.53 5.21 -10.85
CA GLU A 131 -2.90 6.50 -10.57
C GLU A 131 -2.23 6.51 -9.18
N GLU A 132 -2.91 5.97 -8.16
CA GLU A 132 -2.36 5.79 -6.82
C GLU A 132 -1.15 4.84 -6.83
N GLU A 133 -1.22 3.71 -7.55
CA GLU A 133 -0.13 2.75 -7.75
C GLU A 133 1.10 3.43 -8.38
N LYS A 134 0.89 4.23 -9.44
CA LYS A 134 1.98 4.98 -10.07
C LYS A 134 2.64 5.96 -9.10
N GLN A 135 1.86 6.69 -8.31
CA GLN A 135 2.39 7.60 -7.28
C GLN A 135 3.14 6.86 -6.16
N ILE A 136 2.76 5.63 -5.84
CA ILE A 136 3.46 4.78 -4.88
C ILE A 136 4.79 4.30 -5.47
N LEU A 137 4.78 3.80 -6.71
CA LEU A 137 5.99 3.33 -7.40
C LEU A 137 7.00 4.46 -7.61
N ASP A 138 6.55 5.66 -7.96
CA ASP A 138 7.40 6.83 -8.09
C ASP A 138 8.05 7.21 -6.75
N ARG A 139 7.31 7.13 -5.64
CA ARG A 139 7.87 7.31 -4.29
C ARG A 139 8.93 6.26 -3.98
N LEU A 140 8.62 4.98 -4.20
CA LEU A 140 9.53 3.87 -3.91
C LEU A 140 10.81 3.91 -4.76
N GLN A 141 10.75 4.41 -6.00
CA GLN A 141 11.94 4.57 -6.86
C GLN A 141 12.86 5.71 -6.42
N VAL A 142 12.31 6.82 -5.92
CA VAL A 142 13.10 7.90 -5.31
C VAL A 142 13.82 7.41 -4.03
N GLU A 143 13.21 6.45 -3.31
CA GLU A 143 13.71 5.96 -2.03
C GLU A 143 14.93 5.01 -2.09
N ASN A 144 15.24 4.42 -3.25
CA ASN A 144 16.42 3.57 -3.42
C ASN A 144 17.77 4.31 -3.34
N THR A 145 17.76 5.62 -3.01
CA THR A 145 18.97 6.45 -2.82
C THR A 145 19.00 7.22 -1.49
N LEU A 146 18.08 6.99 -0.55
CA LEU A 146 18.12 7.68 0.75
C LEU A 146 19.25 7.13 1.63
N GLY A 147 20.43 7.77 1.57
CA GLY A 147 21.10 8.09 2.83
C GLY A 147 20.22 9.12 3.53
N TYR A 148 19.75 8.84 4.76
CA TYR A 148 18.88 9.78 5.48
C TYR A 148 19.57 11.14 5.67
N ARG A 149 19.27 12.10 4.80
CA ARG A 149 19.71 13.49 5.01
C ARG A 149 18.66 14.18 5.88
N ILE A 150 18.86 14.15 7.20
CA ILE A 150 17.98 14.82 8.15
C ILE A 150 18.03 16.34 7.91
N GLN A 151 16.93 16.90 7.41
CA GLN A 151 16.72 18.34 7.16
C GLN A 151 15.53 18.90 7.93
N ARG A 152 14.59 18.04 8.35
CA ARG A 152 13.38 18.40 9.08
C ARG A 152 13.25 17.51 10.31
N VAL A 153 13.26 18.11 11.49
CA VAL A 153 13.11 17.39 12.76
C VAL A 153 11.88 17.92 13.47
N VAL A 154 11.06 17.01 13.98
CA VAL A 154 9.96 17.35 14.89
C VAL A 154 10.38 16.97 16.30
N LEU A 155 10.35 17.96 17.19
CA LEU A 155 10.60 17.80 18.61
C LEU A 155 9.26 17.82 19.34
N ASP A 156 8.99 16.75 20.08
CA ASP A 156 7.73 16.56 20.79
C ASP A 156 7.96 16.63 22.30
N PRO A 157 7.60 17.74 22.98
CA PRO A 157 7.65 17.76 24.42
C PRO A 157 6.44 16.97 24.97
N GLY A 158 6.72 15.83 25.62
CA GLY A 158 5.73 14.95 26.23
C GLY A 158 4.73 15.68 27.13
N HIS A 159 3.53 15.12 27.28
CA HIS A 159 2.44 15.66 28.12
C HIS A 159 2.02 17.09 27.74
N GLY A 160 1.41 17.84 28.67
CA GLY A 160 1.02 19.25 28.51
C GLY A 160 -0.43 19.53 28.93
N GLY A 161 -0.69 20.77 29.33
CA GLY A 161 -1.98 21.21 29.83
C GLY A 161 -2.37 20.48 31.11
N PHE A 162 -3.52 19.82 31.10
CA PHE A 162 -4.03 19.05 32.25
C PHE A 162 -3.23 17.78 32.54
N ASP A 163 -2.48 17.27 31.57
CA ASP A 163 -1.59 16.13 31.74
C ASP A 163 -0.21 16.63 32.19
N SER A 164 0.11 16.47 33.48
CA SER A 164 1.40 16.86 34.03
C SER A 164 2.54 15.91 33.67
N GLY A 165 2.23 14.71 33.19
CA GLY A 165 3.13 13.57 33.25
C GLY A 165 3.47 13.22 34.70
N ALA A 166 4.63 12.62 34.90
CA ALA A 166 5.14 12.33 36.22
C ALA A 166 5.46 13.60 37.04
N VAL A 167 5.28 13.50 38.36
CA VAL A 167 5.57 14.58 39.31
C VAL A 167 6.61 14.11 40.31
N GLY A 168 7.69 14.87 40.42
CA GLY A 168 8.78 14.61 41.36
C GLY A 168 8.38 14.82 42.82
N LEU A 169 9.26 14.42 43.75
CA LEU A 169 8.98 14.53 45.18
C LEU A 169 8.80 15.99 45.65
N LYS A 170 9.51 16.92 45.01
CA LYS A 170 9.47 18.35 45.30
C LYS A 170 8.49 19.12 44.41
N GLY A 171 7.69 18.41 43.60
CA GLY A 171 6.65 19.00 42.76
C GLY A 171 7.10 19.41 41.36
N LEU A 172 8.33 19.09 40.95
CA LEU A 172 8.75 19.31 39.56
C LEU A 172 7.87 18.47 38.63
N GLN A 173 7.31 19.07 37.59
CA GLN A 173 6.43 18.38 36.65
C GLN A 173 7.17 18.02 35.37
N GLU A 174 6.96 16.80 34.89
CA GLU A 174 7.57 16.31 33.66
C GLU A 174 7.25 17.19 32.45
N LYS A 175 5.99 17.61 32.28
CA LYS A 175 5.56 18.47 31.16
C LYS A 175 6.36 19.79 31.03
N GLU A 176 6.83 20.33 32.16
CA GLU A 176 7.59 21.57 32.23
C GLU A 176 9.05 21.33 31.83
N VAL A 177 9.64 20.23 32.34
CA VAL A 177 11.00 19.81 31.99
C VAL A 177 11.09 19.49 30.50
N ASN A 178 10.11 18.76 29.95
CA ASN A 178 10.05 18.41 28.54
C ASN A 178 9.96 19.65 27.64
N LEU A 179 9.07 20.60 27.96
CA LEU A 179 8.91 21.82 27.17
C LEU A 179 10.18 22.69 27.17
N ASP A 180 10.79 22.90 28.34
CA ASP A 180 12.02 23.68 28.46
C ASP A 180 13.18 23.03 27.70
N LEU A 181 13.34 21.71 27.79
CA LEU A 181 14.39 20.98 27.08
C LEU A 181 14.21 21.02 25.55
N VAL A 182 12.97 20.90 25.07
CA VAL A 182 12.68 21.02 23.63
C VAL A 182 12.95 22.43 23.12
N LYS A 183 12.54 23.48 23.86
CA LYS A 183 12.84 24.88 23.51
C LYS A 183 14.36 25.14 23.45
N ARG A 184 15.11 24.68 24.46
CA ARG A 184 16.59 24.81 24.49
C ARG A 184 17.25 24.03 23.35
N THR A 185 16.82 22.80 23.11
CA THR A 185 17.37 21.94 22.05
C THR A 185 17.18 22.61 20.69
N SER A 186 15.98 23.15 20.43
CA SER A 186 15.68 23.88 19.19
C SER A 186 16.57 25.11 18.99
N GLN A 187 16.76 25.92 20.03
CA GLN A 187 17.65 27.08 19.97
C GLN A 187 19.09 26.69 19.65
N ILE A 188 19.60 25.61 20.26
CA ILE A 188 20.95 25.10 20.02
C ILE A 188 21.06 24.53 18.59
N LEU A 189 20.06 23.78 18.12
CA LEU A 189 20.03 23.26 16.75
C LEU A 189 20.09 24.38 15.72
N ALA A 190 19.32 25.45 15.91
CA ALA A 190 19.33 26.61 15.01
C ALA A 190 20.69 27.31 14.93
N GLN A 191 21.51 27.22 16.00
CA GLN A 191 22.89 27.74 16.01
C GLN A 191 23.88 26.77 15.36
N MET A 192 23.70 25.46 15.54
CA MET A 192 24.60 24.43 15.03
C MET A 192 24.41 24.16 13.53
N ASP A 193 23.18 24.29 13.03
CA ASP A 193 22.82 23.90 11.67
C ASP A 193 21.69 24.79 11.13
N LYS A 194 22.07 25.79 10.33
CA LYS A 194 21.11 26.77 9.77
C LYS A 194 20.17 26.19 8.72
N ASP A 195 20.50 25.02 8.16
CA ASP A 195 19.70 24.36 7.13
C ASP A 195 18.68 23.39 7.75
N LEU A 196 18.80 23.09 9.05
CA LEU A 196 17.90 22.20 9.77
C LEU A 196 16.61 22.92 10.17
N LYS A 197 15.49 22.46 9.65
CA LYS A 197 14.16 22.94 10.02
C LYS A 197 13.66 22.18 11.24
N VAL A 198 13.32 22.91 12.30
CA VAL A 198 12.84 22.34 13.56
C VAL A 198 11.37 22.71 13.76
N PHE A 199 10.54 21.70 14.00
CA PHE A 199 9.10 21.83 14.25
C PHE A 199 8.76 21.29 15.64
N PHE A 200 7.62 21.71 16.17
CA PHE A 200 7.14 21.34 17.50
C PHE A 200 5.74 20.73 17.39
N THR A 201 5.42 19.74 18.22
CA THR A 201 4.03 19.29 18.42
C THR A 201 3.26 20.26 19.32
N ARG A 202 3.93 20.87 20.31
CA ARG A 202 3.45 22.03 21.07
C ARG A 202 4.55 23.01 21.42
N THR A 203 4.20 24.29 21.48
CA THR A 203 5.13 25.37 21.85
C THR A 203 4.90 25.92 23.24
N GLU A 204 3.74 25.65 23.85
CA GLU A 204 3.36 26.13 25.19
C GLU A 204 2.71 25.00 26.01
N ASP A 205 2.22 25.32 27.21
CA ASP A 205 1.58 24.37 28.11
C ASP A 205 0.11 24.10 27.74
N TYR A 206 -0.09 23.31 26.69
CA TYR A 206 -1.40 22.77 26.31
C TYR A 206 -1.29 21.29 25.96
N PHE A 207 -2.42 20.59 26.14
CA PHE A 207 -2.52 19.16 25.84
C PHE A 207 -2.54 18.90 24.33
N VAL A 208 -1.76 17.93 23.87
CA VAL A 208 -1.79 17.41 22.50
C VAL A 208 -2.03 15.89 22.54
N PRO A 209 -3.12 15.38 21.92
CA PRO A 209 -3.38 13.95 21.79
C PRO A 209 -2.19 13.20 21.16
N LEU A 210 -1.90 12.00 21.62
CA LEU A 210 -0.79 11.17 21.13
C LEU A 210 -0.91 10.92 19.62
N SER A 211 -2.13 10.73 19.11
CA SER A 211 -2.42 10.58 17.67
C SER A 211 -2.06 11.83 16.86
N ALA A 212 -2.30 13.02 17.42
CA ALA A 212 -1.99 14.30 16.77
C ALA A 212 -0.48 14.57 16.70
N ARG A 213 0.32 14.08 17.66
CA ARG A 213 1.78 14.26 17.69
C ARG A 213 2.47 13.64 16.47
N THR A 214 2.18 12.36 16.18
CA THR A 214 2.72 11.68 14.98
C THR A 214 2.10 12.19 13.69
N THR A 215 0.81 12.55 13.71
CA THR A 215 0.15 13.16 12.55
C THR A 215 0.83 14.47 12.15
N THR A 216 1.17 15.31 13.13
CA THR A 216 1.92 16.55 12.93
C THR A 216 3.28 16.28 12.28
N ALA A 217 4.01 15.27 12.77
CA ALA A 217 5.31 14.92 12.20
C ALA A 217 5.23 14.42 10.76
N ASN A 218 4.22 13.60 10.46
CA ASN A 218 3.93 13.11 9.11
C ASN A 218 3.56 14.27 8.17
N GLN A 219 2.76 15.23 8.63
CA GLN A 219 2.34 16.41 7.85
C GLN A 219 3.51 17.33 7.49
N TYR A 220 4.48 17.51 8.40
CA TYR A 220 5.70 18.26 8.09
C TYR A 220 6.68 17.50 7.19
N SER A 221 6.39 16.23 6.89
CA SER A 221 7.32 15.30 6.23
C SER A 221 8.67 15.32 6.95
N ALA A 222 8.64 15.14 8.27
CA ALA A 222 9.85 15.15 9.07
C ALA A 222 10.74 13.95 8.71
N ASP A 223 12.06 14.17 8.73
CA ASP A 223 13.06 13.13 8.52
C ASP A 223 13.40 12.41 9.84
N LEU A 224 13.07 13.03 10.98
CA LEU A 224 13.27 12.51 12.32
C LEU A 224 12.21 13.05 13.28
N PHE A 225 11.67 12.17 14.12
CA PHE A 225 10.79 12.52 15.24
C PHE A 225 11.47 12.18 16.58
N VAL A 226 11.54 13.14 17.49
CA VAL A 226 12.13 12.96 18.83
C VAL A 226 11.12 13.40 19.88
N SER A 227 10.62 12.45 20.67
CA SER A 227 9.75 12.72 21.82
C SER A 227 10.57 12.79 23.10
N PHE A 228 10.34 13.82 23.91
CA PHE A 228 11.09 14.14 25.12
C PHE A 228 10.22 13.82 26.33
N HIS A 229 10.73 12.93 27.20
CA HIS A 229 10.09 12.46 28.42
C HIS A 229 11.07 12.37 29.59
N VAL A 230 10.52 12.28 30.80
CA VAL A 230 11.28 12.04 32.02
C VAL A 230 10.60 10.97 32.86
N ASN A 231 11.23 9.80 32.88
CA ASN A 231 10.70 8.59 33.48
C ASN A 231 10.30 8.78 34.95
N ALA A 232 9.43 7.89 35.40
CA ALA A 232 9.12 7.72 36.80
C ALA A 232 8.88 6.24 37.14
N ASN A 233 9.18 5.93 38.40
CA ASN A 233 8.96 4.63 38.99
C ASN A 233 8.46 4.82 40.43
N GLU A 234 7.55 3.93 40.87
CA GLU A 234 7.03 3.90 42.24
C GLU A 234 8.16 3.75 43.26
N ASN A 235 9.12 2.87 42.97
CA ASN A 235 10.38 2.86 43.67
C ASN A 235 11.19 4.07 43.19
N ARG A 236 11.59 4.96 44.10
CA ARG A 236 12.34 6.19 43.78
C ARG A 236 13.85 5.97 43.63
N LYS A 237 14.34 4.73 43.66
CA LYS A 237 15.76 4.37 43.48
C LYS A 237 16.26 4.33 42.03
N PRO A 238 15.49 3.87 41.02
CA PRO A 238 15.92 3.89 39.62
C PRO A 238 16.31 5.30 39.19
N ARG A 239 17.33 5.37 38.34
CA ARG A 239 17.94 6.59 37.83
C ARG A 239 18.64 6.29 36.51
N GLY A 240 18.89 7.32 35.73
CA GLY A 240 19.60 7.27 34.46
C GLY A 240 18.73 7.55 33.25
N MET A 241 19.38 7.66 32.10
CA MET A 241 18.75 7.92 30.80
C MET A 241 18.60 6.65 29.98
N GLU A 242 17.55 6.59 29.17
CA GLU A 242 17.28 5.54 28.20
C GLU A 242 16.62 6.11 26.96
N THR A 243 16.80 5.43 25.83
CA THR A 243 16.17 5.81 24.56
C THR A 243 15.33 4.64 24.05
N TYR A 244 14.11 4.94 23.62
CA TYR A 244 13.18 3.96 23.09
C TYR A 244 12.92 4.18 21.61
N PHE A 245 12.71 3.07 20.90
CA PHE A 245 12.11 3.05 19.56
C PHE A 245 10.87 2.15 19.55
N CYS A 246 10.05 2.25 18.51
CA CYS A 246 8.82 1.48 18.45
C CYS A 246 9.05 0.02 18.04
N SER A 247 8.34 -0.90 18.67
CA SER A 247 8.25 -2.30 18.28
C SER A 247 6.91 -2.88 18.72
N GLU A 248 6.50 -4.03 18.14
CA GLU A 248 5.28 -4.70 18.61
C GLU A 248 5.46 -5.28 20.01
N ARG A 249 6.65 -5.80 20.29
CA ARG A 249 7.00 -6.50 21.53
C ARG A 249 8.04 -5.72 22.31
N ALA A 250 7.73 -5.42 23.56
CA ALA A 250 8.69 -4.77 24.45
C ALA A 250 9.97 -5.60 24.65
N SER A 251 11.12 -4.93 24.67
CA SER A 251 12.44 -5.54 24.90
C SER A 251 12.61 -6.05 26.33
N SER A 252 11.84 -5.51 27.29
CA SER A 252 11.85 -5.94 28.69
C SER A 252 10.51 -5.63 29.37
N LYS A 253 10.30 -6.18 30.58
CA LYS A 253 9.14 -5.84 31.41
C LYS A 253 9.12 -4.36 31.79
N GLU A 254 10.29 -3.77 32.03
CA GLU A 254 10.41 -2.35 32.34
C GLU A 254 10.04 -1.49 31.13
N ALA A 255 10.50 -1.86 29.93
CA ALA A 255 10.11 -1.17 28.69
C ALA A 255 8.59 -1.25 28.45
N ALA A 256 7.96 -2.39 28.75
CA ALA A 256 6.51 -2.54 28.67
C ALA A 256 5.79 -1.60 29.66
N ARG A 257 6.28 -1.53 30.91
CA ARG A 257 5.73 -0.64 31.95
C ARG A 257 5.81 0.83 31.55
N VAL A 258 6.96 1.28 31.05
CA VAL A 258 7.15 2.66 30.59
C VAL A 258 6.18 2.96 29.44
N ALA A 259 6.09 2.09 28.44
CA ALA A 259 5.14 2.28 27.34
C ALA A 259 3.68 2.28 27.81
N GLU A 260 3.31 1.48 28.80
CA GLU A 260 1.97 1.48 29.39
C GLU A 260 1.65 2.80 30.12
N PHE A 261 2.62 3.32 30.88
CA PHE A 261 2.50 4.62 31.55
C PHE A 261 2.30 5.75 30.54
N GLU A 262 3.17 5.83 29.52
CA GLU A 262 3.05 6.87 28.48
C GLU A 262 1.77 6.75 27.64
N ASN A 263 1.31 5.53 27.39
CA ASN A 263 0.05 5.29 26.68
C ASN A 263 -1.19 5.53 27.57
N SER A 264 -1.05 5.68 28.89
CA SER A 264 -2.19 5.81 29.81
C SER A 264 -3.03 7.06 29.54
N VAL A 265 -2.40 8.08 28.96
CA VAL A 265 -3.00 9.36 28.52
C VAL A 265 -4.10 9.15 27.47
N LEU A 266 -4.09 8.03 26.73
CA LEU A 266 -5.17 7.69 25.78
C LEU A 266 -6.55 7.61 26.45
N LYS A 267 -6.61 7.29 27.76
CA LYS A 267 -7.87 7.27 28.51
C LYS A 267 -8.46 8.68 28.70
N LEU A 268 -7.63 9.71 28.57
CA LEU A 268 -8.00 11.12 28.70
C LEU A 268 -8.38 11.74 27.34
N GLU A 269 -8.06 11.07 26.22
CA GLU A 269 -8.45 11.50 24.89
C GLU A 269 -9.94 11.21 24.63
N LYS A 270 -10.71 12.25 24.28
CA LYS A 270 -12.10 12.05 23.83
C LYS A 270 -12.09 11.39 22.45
N ASN A 271 -12.51 10.14 22.39
CA ASN A 271 -12.62 9.36 21.14
C ASN A 271 -13.71 9.93 20.22
N GLU A 272 -13.35 10.86 19.34
CA GLU A 272 -14.27 11.35 18.29
C GLU A 272 -13.86 10.98 16.86
N LEU A 273 -12.69 10.36 16.66
CA LEU A 273 -12.12 10.18 15.31
C LEU A 273 -11.77 8.72 14.99
N ILE A 274 -12.77 7.85 14.90
CA ILE A 274 -12.64 6.61 14.11
C ILE A 274 -13.93 6.41 13.30
N GLN A 275 -13.94 6.88 12.06
CA GLN A 275 -14.91 6.39 11.07
C GLN A 275 -14.57 4.93 10.76
N LYS A 276 -15.31 3.99 11.36
CA LYS A 276 -15.26 2.56 11.00
C LYS A 276 -15.84 2.38 9.60
N GLY A 277 -15.08 1.80 8.67
CA GLY A 277 -15.68 1.25 7.43
C GLY A 277 -14.82 1.28 6.16
N TYR A 278 -13.72 2.04 6.11
CA TYR A 278 -12.88 2.13 4.92
C TYR A 278 -11.48 1.56 5.17
N VAL A 279 -11.04 0.69 4.26
CA VAL A 279 -9.63 0.29 4.16
C VAL A 279 -8.88 1.47 3.55
N ASN A 280 -8.09 2.18 4.35
CA ASN A 280 -7.29 3.30 3.88
C ASN A 280 -6.01 2.76 3.23
N ILE A 281 -5.79 3.05 1.94
CA ILE A 281 -4.55 2.67 1.23
C ILE A 281 -3.30 3.15 1.98
N GLU A 282 -3.36 4.33 2.61
CA GLU A 282 -2.26 4.84 3.42
C GLU A 282 -2.00 3.99 4.67
N GLU A 283 -3.03 3.35 5.23
CA GLU A 283 -2.88 2.44 6.36
C GLU A 283 -2.25 1.12 5.95
N ILE A 284 -2.61 0.58 4.78
CA ILE A 284 -1.95 -0.59 4.20
C ILE A 284 -0.48 -0.29 3.90
N LEU A 285 -0.21 0.82 3.20
CA LEU A 285 1.16 1.23 2.87
C LEU A 285 1.99 1.45 4.14
N PHE A 286 1.40 2.11 5.13
CA PHE A 286 2.03 2.26 6.43
C PHE A 286 2.38 0.89 7.04
N LEU A 287 1.50 -0.11 7.00
CA LEU A 287 1.80 -1.44 7.53
C LEU A 287 2.97 -2.13 6.82
N PHE A 288 3.15 -1.90 5.50
CA PHE A 288 4.29 -2.42 4.74
C PHE A 288 5.61 -1.71 5.11
N GLU A 289 5.59 -0.39 5.27
CA GLU A 289 6.79 0.42 5.51
C GLU A 289 7.18 0.51 6.99
N ARG A 290 6.23 0.30 7.91
CA ARG A 290 6.41 0.46 9.36
C ARG A 290 7.64 -0.23 9.90
N LYS A 291 7.93 -1.44 9.43
CA LYS A 291 9.11 -2.20 9.84
C LYS A 291 10.40 -1.40 9.56
N ARG A 292 10.52 -0.80 8.38
CA ARG A 292 11.66 0.04 8.00
C ARG A 292 11.80 1.25 8.91
N TYR A 293 10.71 1.97 9.18
CA TYR A 293 10.74 3.14 10.07
C TYR A 293 11.16 2.78 11.50
N TRP A 294 10.70 1.62 12.00
CA TRP A 294 11.04 1.14 13.33
C TRP A 294 12.49 0.65 13.44
N GLU A 295 13.00 -0.06 12.44
CA GLU A 295 14.41 -0.47 12.37
C GLU A 295 15.33 0.75 12.34
N ALA A 296 15.06 1.73 11.47
CA ALA A 296 15.82 2.98 11.41
C ALA A 296 15.70 3.79 12.73
N GLY A 297 14.54 3.75 13.40
CA GLY A 297 14.37 4.31 14.74
C GLY A 297 15.29 3.66 15.78
N GLY A 298 15.52 2.35 15.70
CA GLY A 298 16.46 1.63 16.57
C GLY A 298 17.92 2.01 16.35
N GLU A 299 18.31 2.27 15.10
CA GLU A 299 19.64 2.77 14.75
C GLU A 299 19.85 4.20 15.28
N VAL A 300 18.90 5.09 15.04
CA VAL A 300 18.89 6.46 15.60
C VAL A 300 18.96 6.43 17.12
N ALA A 301 18.16 5.58 17.78
CA ALA A 301 18.16 5.44 19.22
C ALA A 301 19.53 5.02 19.76
N SER A 302 20.19 4.07 19.09
CA SER A 302 21.55 3.61 19.42
C SER A 302 22.59 4.71 19.29
N LEU A 303 22.54 5.46 18.19
CA LEU A 303 23.47 6.57 17.95
C LEU A 303 23.29 7.68 19.00
N ILE A 304 22.06 8.08 19.29
CA ILE A 304 21.80 9.12 20.29
C ILE A 304 22.19 8.65 21.69
N GLN A 305 21.75 7.46 22.13
CA GLN A 305 22.09 6.94 23.46
C GLN A 305 23.62 6.83 23.68
N ASN A 306 24.36 6.38 22.67
CA ASN A 306 25.82 6.28 22.72
C ASN A 306 26.49 7.65 22.83
N ASN A 307 25.99 8.65 22.10
CA ASN A 307 26.51 10.02 22.17
C ASN A 307 26.24 10.66 23.54
N LEU A 308 25.10 10.37 24.17
CA LEU A 308 24.75 10.92 25.48
C LEU A 308 25.56 10.29 26.63
N LYS A 309 25.94 9.01 26.52
CA LYS A 309 26.65 8.22 27.55
C LYS A 309 27.81 8.93 28.23
N ASN A 310 28.63 9.65 27.45
CA ASN A 310 29.89 10.23 27.92
C ASN A 310 29.81 11.75 28.19
N ARG A 311 28.63 12.35 28.00
CA ARG A 311 28.45 13.81 28.08
C ARG A 311 27.73 14.28 29.34
N LEU A 312 27.07 13.36 30.04
CA LEU A 312 26.16 13.67 31.13
C LEU A 312 26.41 12.77 32.34
N PRO A 313 26.27 13.30 33.57
CA PRO A 313 26.45 12.53 34.80
C PRO A 313 25.25 11.63 35.14
N LEU A 314 24.53 11.12 34.13
CA LEU A 314 23.40 10.20 34.33
C LEU A 314 23.83 8.78 33.96
N LYS A 315 23.26 7.79 34.66
CA LYS A 315 23.50 6.38 34.33
C LYS A 315 22.97 6.10 32.92
N ASN A 316 23.79 5.54 32.03
CA ASN A 316 23.31 5.03 30.75
C ASN A 316 22.57 3.70 30.97
N ARG A 317 21.28 3.65 30.61
CA ARG A 317 20.42 2.46 30.74
C ARG A 317 20.17 1.74 29.42
N GLY A 318 20.78 2.20 28.34
CA GLY A 318 20.76 1.57 27.03
C GLY A 318 19.58 1.98 26.16
N VAL A 319 19.41 1.22 25.07
CA VAL A 319 18.32 1.36 24.11
C VAL A 319 17.31 0.24 24.33
N HIS A 320 16.04 0.60 24.27
CA HIS A 320 14.93 -0.32 24.47
C HIS A 320 13.89 -0.16 23.37
N SER A 321 12.97 -1.12 23.28
CA SER A 321 11.84 -1.03 22.35
C SER A 321 10.56 -1.42 23.05
N ALA A 322 9.45 -0.79 22.68
CA ALA A 322 8.10 -1.18 23.10
C ALA A 322 7.06 -0.50 22.21
N ASN A 323 5.79 -0.81 22.44
CA ASN A 323 4.69 -0.35 21.61
C ASN A 323 4.15 1.03 22.02
N PHE A 324 5.03 2.03 22.04
CA PHE A 324 4.70 3.43 22.33
C PHE A 324 3.74 3.99 21.26
N TYR A 325 2.56 4.45 21.68
CA TYR A 325 1.55 4.97 20.77
C TYR A 325 2.05 6.21 20.01
N VAL A 326 2.81 7.08 20.70
CA VAL A 326 3.43 8.30 20.13
C VAL A 326 4.54 8.02 19.11
N LEU A 327 5.03 6.79 19.01
CA LEU A 327 6.01 6.40 17.97
C LEU A 327 5.38 5.52 16.89
N ARG A 328 4.25 4.89 17.21
CA ARG A 328 3.67 3.79 16.43
C ARG A 328 3.37 4.17 15.00
N ARG A 329 2.88 5.38 14.71
CA ARG A 329 2.41 5.82 13.38
C ARG A 329 3.32 6.85 12.71
N ALA A 330 4.54 7.01 13.18
CA ALA A 330 5.55 7.85 12.54
C ALA A 330 5.99 7.23 11.20
N LYS A 331 5.96 8.01 10.11
CA LYS A 331 6.43 7.64 8.76
C LYS A 331 7.90 8.05 8.54
N MET A 332 8.68 8.07 9.61
CA MET A 332 10.10 8.40 9.66
C MET A 332 10.74 7.73 10.88
N PRO A 333 12.09 7.65 10.98
CA PRO A 333 12.74 7.25 12.21
C PRO A 333 12.23 8.08 13.41
N SER A 334 11.80 7.39 14.46
CA SER A 334 11.16 8.01 15.62
C SER A 334 11.68 7.42 16.92
N ILE A 335 12.01 8.27 17.88
CA ILE A 335 12.49 7.85 19.20
C ILE A 335 11.77 8.58 20.33
N LEU A 336 11.77 7.97 21.51
CA LEU A 336 11.37 8.59 22.78
C LEU A 336 12.59 8.59 23.72
N LEU A 337 12.94 9.76 24.23
CA LEU A 337 14.03 9.97 25.17
C LEU A 337 13.47 10.01 26.58
N GLU A 338 13.92 9.08 27.43
CA GLU A 338 13.77 9.20 28.88
C GLU A 338 15.03 9.84 29.46
N MET A 339 14.92 11.11 29.82
CA MET A 339 16.08 11.96 30.10
C MET A 339 16.58 11.90 31.56
N GLY A 340 16.05 10.95 32.34
CA GLY A 340 16.27 10.78 33.76
C GLY A 340 15.00 10.26 34.43
N PHE A 341 15.04 10.09 35.76
CA PHE A 341 13.90 9.69 36.58
C PHE A 341 13.47 10.85 37.48
N ILE A 342 12.35 11.51 37.17
CA ILE A 342 11.84 12.62 37.99
C ILE A 342 11.38 12.14 39.38
N SER A 343 11.05 10.85 39.52
CA SER A 343 10.71 10.27 40.81
C SER A 343 11.92 10.09 41.73
N ASN A 344 13.14 10.06 41.17
CA ASN A 344 14.40 9.96 41.93
C ASN A 344 14.82 11.34 42.47
N PRO A 345 14.99 11.53 43.79
CA PRO A 345 15.28 12.84 44.37
C PRO A 345 16.60 13.48 43.92
N GLU A 346 17.61 12.67 43.55
CA GLU A 346 18.89 13.19 43.05
C GLU A 346 18.72 13.72 41.62
N GLU A 347 18.03 12.97 40.76
CA GLU A 347 17.80 13.39 39.37
C GLU A 347 16.73 14.49 39.27
N GLU A 348 15.70 14.51 40.11
CA GLU A 348 14.76 15.64 40.21
C GLU A 348 15.52 16.94 40.54
N LYS A 349 16.47 16.89 41.50
CA LYS A 349 17.29 18.04 41.85
C LYS A 349 18.16 18.50 40.67
N LEU A 350 18.71 17.58 39.88
CA LEU A 350 19.48 17.91 38.68
C LEU A 350 18.58 18.50 37.59
N LEU A 351 17.44 17.88 37.31
CA LEU A 351 16.47 18.32 36.30
C LEU A 351 15.87 19.69 36.63
N ALA A 352 15.75 20.03 37.92
CA ALA A 352 15.35 21.38 38.33
C ALA A 352 16.36 22.47 37.91
N GLN A 353 17.65 22.13 37.77
CA GLN A 353 18.72 23.09 37.48
C GLN A 353 18.76 23.48 35.99
N SER A 354 18.72 24.79 35.71
CA SER A 354 18.81 25.35 34.35
C SER A 354 20.09 24.92 33.62
N ASP A 355 21.24 24.93 34.30
CA ASP A 355 22.53 24.55 33.70
C ASP A 355 22.56 23.07 33.29
N PHE A 356 21.94 22.21 34.09
CA PHE A 356 21.85 20.79 33.77
C PHE A 356 20.94 20.57 32.55
N ARG A 357 19.77 21.23 32.50
CA ARG A 357 18.87 21.18 31.34
C ARG A 357 19.54 21.73 30.07
N HIS A 358 20.36 22.78 30.19
CA HIS A 358 21.15 23.28 29.06
C HIS A 358 22.18 22.26 28.57
N LYS A 359 22.95 21.60 29.46
CA LYS A 359 23.92 20.56 29.08
C LYS A 359 23.25 19.34 28.42
N LEU A 360 22.07 18.97 28.91
CA LEU A 360 21.24 17.91 28.35
C LEU A 360 20.76 18.27 26.94
N ALA A 361 20.16 19.45 26.76
CA ALA A 361 19.74 19.97 25.46
C ALA A 361 20.90 20.07 24.44
N LEU A 362 22.07 20.55 24.89
CA LEU A 362 23.28 20.62 24.06
C LEU A 362 23.73 19.23 23.58
N SER A 363 23.66 18.24 24.47
CA SER A 363 24.05 16.86 24.16
C SER A 363 23.08 16.22 23.16
N ILE A 364 21.78 16.46 23.31
CA ILE A 364 20.74 15.98 22.39
C ILE A 364 20.90 16.67 21.02
N ALA A 365 21.01 18.00 20.98
CA ALA A 365 21.20 18.75 19.75
C ALA A 365 22.45 18.30 18.97
N SER A 366 23.58 18.15 19.68
CA SER A 366 24.82 17.62 19.08
C SER A 366 24.63 16.22 18.50
N SER A 367 23.83 15.38 19.18
CA SER A 367 23.56 14.01 18.73
C SER A 367 22.74 14.03 17.44
N ILE A 368 21.68 14.83 17.39
CA ILE A 368 20.84 15.02 16.18
C ILE A 368 21.68 15.53 15.00
N VAL A 369 22.54 16.53 15.21
CA VAL A 369 23.43 17.04 14.13
C VAL A 369 24.43 15.97 13.67
N SER A 370 24.91 15.10 14.57
CA SER A 370 25.85 14.05 14.20
C SER A 370 25.22 12.96 13.31
N LEU A 371 23.91 12.71 13.45
CA LEU A 371 23.17 11.78 12.58
C LEU A 371 23.27 12.16 11.10
N LYS A 372 23.32 13.46 10.76
CA LYS A 372 23.47 13.92 9.37
C LYS A 372 24.78 13.49 8.71
N LYS A 373 25.82 13.24 9.52
CA LYS A 373 27.16 12.84 9.03
C LYS A 373 27.28 11.32 8.88
N SER A 374 26.41 10.57 9.54
CA SER A 374 26.33 9.13 9.44
C SER A 374 25.42 8.77 8.26
N ARG A 375 25.88 7.89 7.35
CA ARG A 375 24.94 7.23 6.44
C ARG A 375 24.14 6.24 7.27
N ILE A 376 22.89 6.60 7.53
CA ILE A 376 21.85 5.71 8.06
C ILE A 376 21.09 5.19 6.86
#